data_AF-A0A9R1UW70-F1
#
_entry.id   AF-A0A9R1UW70-F1
#
_cell.length_a   1.000
_cell.length_b   1.000
_cell.length_c   1.000
_cell.angle_alpha   90.00
_cell.angle_beta   90.00
_cell.angle_gamma   90.00
#
_symmetry.space_group_name_H-M   'P 1'
#
loop_
_entity.id
_entity.type
_entity.pdbx_description
1 polymer ?
#
loop_
_entity_poly.entity_id
_entity_poly.type
_entity_poly.pdbx_seq_one_letter_code
_entity_poly.pdbx_strand_id
1 'polypeptide(L)'
;MPIVMLIRIMIVMIVWLYKLISSIKLRRFIQTIISLANDLNQGTTRGVAVGFRVDSLLKLNETRAKRNKMTLMHYLCQLLADKLPELLDFSKELCNLEPASKIQLKILAEEMSTIRTGLEKVVEENNCVKKMDMCLKNFVRYAHKVNKSHKWNLSKDLEFKGIGIAMTRSL
;
A
#
# COMPACT_ATOMS: atom_id res chain seq x y z
N MET A 1 8.63 -9.06 3.76
CA MET A 1 7.55 -9.21 4.79
C MET A 1 6.42 -10.10 4.26
N PRO A 2 5.60 -10.79 5.08
CA PRO A 2 4.38 -11.42 4.58
C PRO A 2 3.39 -10.36 4.07
N ILE A 3 2.72 -10.61 2.93
CA ILE A 3 1.75 -9.68 2.32
C ILE A 3 0.68 -9.22 3.32
N VAL A 4 0.20 -10.14 4.17
CA VAL A 4 -0.79 -9.84 5.23
C VAL A 4 -0.26 -8.80 6.23
N MET A 5 1.02 -8.85 6.58
CA MET A 5 1.65 -7.89 7.48
C MET A 5 1.77 -6.51 6.82
N LEU A 6 2.09 -6.48 5.52
CA LEU A 6 2.19 -5.25 4.74
C LEU A 6 0.82 -4.56 4.61
N ILE A 7 -0.24 -5.31 4.30
CA ILE A 7 -1.62 -4.79 4.28
C ILE A 7 -2.00 -4.20 5.63
N ARG A 8 -1.67 -4.90 6.74
CA ARG A 8 -1.95 -4.41 8.09
C ARG A 8 -1.24 -3.08 8.37
N ILE A 9 0.02 -2.95 7.98
CA ILE A 9 0.79 -1.69 8.11
C ILE A 9 0.15 -0.57 7.30
N MET A 10 -0.22 -0.83 6.05
CA MET A 10 -0.87 0.16 5.19
C MET A 10 -2.22 0.63 5.74
N ILE A 11 -3.06 -0.30 6.21
CA ILE A 11 -4.36 0.03 6.81
C ILE A 11 -4.17 0.91 8.04
N VAL A 12 -3.26 0.53 8.95
CA VAL A 12 -2.94 1.32 10.13
C VAL A 12 -2.49 2.71 9.71
N MET A 13 -1.54 2.82 8.78
CA MET A 13 -1.04 4.11 8.31
C MET A 13 -2.15 5.01 7.73
N ILE A 14 -3.03 4.47 6.88
CA ILE A 14 -4.14 5.22 6.27
C ILE A 14 -5.13 5.72 7.32
N VAL A 15 -5.55 4.84 8.23
CA VAL A 15 -6.48 5.19 9.31
C VAL A 15 -5.87 6.27 10.21
N TRP A 16 -4.57 6.18 10.50
CA TRP A 16 -3.85 7.17 11.29
C TRP A 16 -3.74 8.53 10.62
N LEU A 17 -3.36 8.55 9.33
CA LEU A 17 -3.33 9.78 8.56
C LEU A 17 -4.71 10.46 8.54
N TYR A 18 -5.76 9.68 8.30
CA TYR A 18 -7.14 10.18 8.35
C TYR A 18 -7.48 10.76 9.72
N LYS A 19 -7.16 10.07 10.83
CA LYS A 19 -7.44 10.55 12.19
C LYS A 19 -6.71 11.86 12.50
N LEU A 20 -5.45 11.99 12.06
CA LEU A 20 -4.64 13.17 12.27
C LEU A 20 -5.21 14.40 11.53
N ILE A 21 -5.60 14.25 10.25
CA ILE A 21 -6.13 15.37 9.46
C ILE A 21 -7.59 15.73 9.80
N SER A 22 -8.36 14.77 10.32
CA SER A 22 -9.78 14.96 10.68
C SER A 22 -9.99 15.45 12.11
N SER A 23 -8.97 15.43 12.98
CA SER A 23 -9.11 15.88 14.37
C SER A 23 -9.41 17.38 14.45
N ILE A 24 -10.62 17.69 14.92
CA ILE A 24 -11.06 19.07 15.18
C ILE A 24 -10.27 19.67 16.34
N LYS A 25 -9.98 18.88 17.39
CA LYS A 25 -9.22 19.34 18.55
C LYS A 25 -7.79 19.74 18.15
N LEU A 26 -7.10 18.90 17.37
CA LEU A 26 -5.76 19.22 16.87
C LEU A 26 -5.78 20.49 16.00
N ARG A 27 -6.77 20.63 15.12
CA ARG A 27 -6.93 21.82 14.27
C ARG A 27 -7.11 23.10 15.10
N ARG A 28 -7.99 23.07 16.11
CA ARG A 28 -8.21 24.21 17.02
C ARG A 28 -6.98 24.51 17.84
N PHE A 29 -6.26 23.49 18.34
CA PHE A 29 -5.01 23.65 19.05
C PHE A 29 -3.94 24.35 18.19
N ILE A 30 -3.75 23.91 16.95
CA ILE A 30 -2.83 24.54 15.99
C ILE A 30 -3.25 25.99 15.72
N GLN A 31 -4.55 26.26 15.54
CA GLN A 31 -5.06 27.63 15.35
C GLN A 31 -4.77 28.52 16.54
N THR A 32 -4.94 28.03 17.77
CA THR A 32 -4.59 28.78 18.98
C THR A 32 -3.10 29.14 19.00
N ILE A 33 -2.23 28.21 18.57
CA ILE A 33 -0.79 28.50 18.44
C ILE A 33 -0.52 29.58 17.39
N ILE A 34 -1.19 29.52 16.23
CA ILE A 34 -1.04 30.54 15.17
C ILE A 34 -1.47 31.92 15.70
N SER A 35 -2.64 32.02 16.32
CA SER A 35 -3.13 33.28 16.91
C SER A 35 -2.16 33.81 17.96
N LEU A 36 -1.74 32.96 18.89
CA LEU A 36 -0.79 33.34 19.94
C LEU A 36 0.56 33.80 19.35
N ALA A 37 1.08 33.08 18.36
CA ALA A 37 2.34 33.45 17.71
C ALA A 37 2.22 34.77 16.94
N ASN A 38 1.08 35.03 16.30
CA ASN A 38 0.83 36.30 15.60
C ASN A 38 0.75 37.46 16.59
N ASP A 39 0.05 37.29 17.71
CA ASP A 39 -0.04 38.29 18.78
C ASP A 39 1.34 38.62 19.36
N LEU A 40 2.16 37.60 19.62
CA LEU A 40 3.52 37.77 20.14
C LEU A 40 4.47 38.42 19.12
N ASN A 41 4.21 38.23 17.83
CA ASN A 41 5.02 38.79 16.73
C ASN A 41 4.39 40.04 16.11
N GLN A 42 3.39 40.64 16.77
CA GLN A 42 2.71 41.84 16.28
C GLN A 42 3.73 42.95 16.03
N GLY A 43 3.61 43.64 14.89
CA GLY A 43 4.55 44.68 14.48
C GLY A 43 5.84 44.18 13.80
N THR A 44 6.00 42.86 13.65
CA THR A 44 7.07 42.26 12.84
C THR A 44 6.51 41.66 11.54
N THR A 45 7.38 41.33 10.58
CA THR A 45 7.00 40.59 9.37
C THR A 45 6.42 39.20 9.65
N ARG A 46 6.55 38.70 10.88
CA ARG A 46 6.03 37.39 11.32
C ARG A 46 4.68 37.46 12.02
N GLY A 47 4.12 38.66 12.26
CA GLY A 47 2.86 38.87 12.99
C GLY A 47 1.57 38.59 12.20
N VAL A 48 1.68 38.13 10.95
CA VAL A 48 0.54 37.84 10.05
C VAL A 48 0.65 36.45 9.43
N ALA A 49 1.25 35.50 10.15
CA ALA A 49 1.46 34.15 9.66
C ALA A 49 0.12 33.41 9.54
N VAL A 50 -0.10 32.77 8.39
CA VAL A 50 -1.24 31.87 8.15
C VAL A 50 -0.95 30.42 8.57
N GLY A 51 0.30 30.13 8.92
CA GLY A 51 0.75 28.81 9.34
C GLY A 51 2.22 28.79 9.72
N PHE A 52 2.67 27.65 10.22
CA PHE A 52 4.06 27.40 10.59
C PHE A 52 4.47 25.97 10.22
N ARG A 53 5.78 25.74 10.08
CA ARG A 53 6.32 24.38 9.93
C ARG A 53 6.12 23.60 11.22
N VAL A 54 5.69 22.35 11.14
CA VAL A 54 5.43 21.48 12.30
C VAL A 54 6.65 21.40 13.23
N ASP A 55 7.87 21.32 12.69
CA ASP A 55 9.11 21.29 13.47
C ASP A 55 9.30 22.52 14.37
N SER A 56 8.69 23.66 14.02
CA SER A 56 8.73 24.87 14.85
C SER A 56 7.97 24.72 16.17
N LEU A 57 7.10 23.71 16.31
CA LEU A 57 6.40 23.44 17.58
C LEU A 57 7.37 23.14 18.73
N LEU A 58 8.54 22.57 18.44
CA LEU A 58 9.57 22.30 19.45
C LEU A 58 10.07 23.59 20.12
N LYS A 59 10.05 24.71 19.39
CA LYS A 59 10.50 26.03 19.88
C LYS A 59 9.58 26.63 20.92
N LEU A 60 8.34 26.15 21.04
CA LEU A 60 7.42 26.58 22.11
C LEU A 60 7.98 26.25 23.50
N ASN A 61 8.77 25.18 23.59
CA ASN A 61 9.41 24.80 24.85
C ASN A 61 10.73 25.53 25.12
N GLU A 62 11.34 26.11 24.07
CA GLU A 62 12.58 26.89 24.15
C GLU A 62 12.33 28.37 24.44
N THR A 63 11.21 28.90 23.96
CA THR A 63 10.86 30.33 24.11
C THR A 63 10.41 30.61 25.54
N ARG A 64 11.13 31.47 26.26
CA ARG A 64 10.88 31.79 27.68
C ARG A 64 10.54 33.25 27.91
N ALA A 65 9.65 33.50 28.87
CA ALA A 65 9.38 34.84 29.36
C ALA A 65 10.60 35.39 30.12
N LYS A 66 10.92 36.68 29.90
CA LYS A 66 12.07 37.37 30.53
C LYS A 66 12.05 37.34 32.07
N ARG A 67 10.86 37.35 32.69
CA ARG A 67 10.72 37.56 34.14
C ARG A 67 10.43 36.29 34.95
N ASN A 68 9.74 35.30 34.40
CA ASN A 68 9.15 34.22 35.21
C ASN A 68 9.65 32.81 34.87
N LYS A 69 10.72 32.66 34.06
CA LYS A 69 11.26 31.38 33.52
C LYS A 69 10.24 30.46 32.80
N MET A 70 8.97 30.83 32.76
CA MET A 70 7.88 30.13 32.10
C MET A 70 8.13 30.07 30.59
N THR A 71 7.96 28.89 30.00
CA THR A 71 8.06 28.71 28.54
C THR A 71 6.73 29.08 27.88
N LEU A 72 6.75 29.34 26.57
CA LEU A 72 5.55 29.59 25.80
C LEU A 72 4.59 28.39 25.82
N MET A 73 5.12 27.17 25.90
CA MET A 73 4.32 25.96 26.08
C MET A 73 3.56 25.95 27.41
N HIS A 74 4.20 26.36 28.52
CA HIS A 74 3.51 26.45 29.82
C HIS A 74 2.37 27.48 29.76
N TYR A 75 2.64 28.65 29.17
CA TYR A 75 1.61 29.67 28.98
C TYR A 75 0.44 29.16 28.13
N LEU A 76 0.74 28.46 27.03
CA LEU A 76 -0.28 27.87 26.16
C LEU A 76 -1.15 26.86 26.93
N CYS A 77 -0.55 25.99 27.75
CA CYS A 77 -1.31 25.04 28.57
C CYS A 77 -2.25 25.75 29.55
N GLN A 78 -1.78 26.82 30.20
CA GLN A 78 -2.62 27.63 31.10
C GLN A 78 -3.77 28.29 30.35
N LEU A 79 -3.47 28.93 29.21
CA LEU A 79 -4.49 29.56 28.36
C LEU A 79 -5.56 28.55 27.91
N LEU A 80 -5.14 27.34 27.54
CA LEU A 80 -6.07 26.27 27.15
C LEU A 80 -6.87 25.77 28.35
N ALA A 81 -6.27 25.58 29.52
CA ALA A 81 -6.99 25.19 30.72
C ALA A 81 -8.10 26.19 31.10
N ASP A 82 -7.81 27.48 30.96
CA ASP A 82 -8.74 28.55 31.36
C ASP A 82 -9.87 28.76 30.33
N LYS A 83 -9.56 28.67 29.02
CA LYS A 83 -10.50 29.06 27.96
C LYS A 83 -11.03 27.92 27.10
N LEU A 84 -10.25 26.86 26.92
CA LEU A 84 -10.51 25.77 25.97
C LEU A 84 -10.09 24.40 26.57
N PRO A 85 -10.59 24.03 27.76
CA PRO A 85 -10.12 22.84 28.47
C PRO A 85 -10.38 21.56 27.67
N GLU A 86 -11.36 21.56 26.77
CA GLU A 86 -11.68 20.44 25.87
C GLU A 86 -10.57 20.15 24.85
N LEU A 87 -9.61 21.06 24.66
CA LEU A 87 -8.46 20.85 23.78
C LEU A 87 -7.29 20.21 24.50
N LEU A 88 -7.23 20.21 25.84
CA LEU A 88 -6.07 19.68 26.59
C LEU A 88 -5.85 18.17 26.41
N ASP A 89 -6.90 17.44 26.04
CA ASP A 89 -6.87 15.99 25.84
C ASP A 89 -6.76 15.59 24.36
N PHE A 90 -6.44 16.53 23.45
CA PHE A 90 -6.27 16.23 22.02
C PHE A 90 -5.25 15.11 21.76
N SER A 91 -4.23 15.00 22.61
CA SER A 91 -3.20 13.95 22.53
C SER A 91 -3.77 12.54 22.70
N LYS A 92 -4.91 12.38 23.40
CA LYS A 92 -5.60 11.09 23.53
C LYS A 92 -6.16 10.62 22.19
N GLU A 93 -6.54 11.54 21.29
CA GLU A 93 -6.95 11.20 19.93
C GLU A 93 -5.77 10.77 19.05
N LEU A 94 -4.54 11.02 19.50
CA LEU A 94 -3.29 10.76 18.78
C LEU A 94 -2.48 9.59 19.37
N CYS A 95 -3.12 8.72 20.16
CA CYS A 95 -2.44 7.70 20.97
C CYS A 95 -1.52 6.73 20.21
N ASN A 96 -1.80 6.38 18.95
CA ASN A 96 -0.90 5.54 18.14
C ASN A 96 -0.06 6.33 17.11
N LEU A 97 0.16 7.63 17.35
CA LEU A 97 1.09 8.43 16.54
C LEU A 97 2.53 7.90 16.63
N GLU A 98 2.96 7.44 17.81
CA GLU A 98 4.34 6.96 18.03
C GLU A 98 4.63 5.64 17.28
N PRO A 99 3.76 4.61 17.32
CA PRO A 99 3.91 3.45 16.42
C PRO A 99 3.90 3.83 14.94
N ALA A 100 3.03 4.77 14.54
CA ALA A 100 2.93 5.21 13.14
C ALA A 100 4.19 5.96 12.67
N SER A 101 4.82 6.76 13.53
CA SER A 101 6.03 7.53 13.18
C SER A 101 7.27 6.65 12.96
N LYS A 102 7.26 5.42 13.48
CA LYS A 102 8.35 4.44 13.29
C LYS A 102 8.28 3.71 11.95
N ILE A 103 7.19 3.88 11.19
CA ILE A 103 7.03 3.22 9.88
C ILE A 103 7.96 3.86 8.86
N GLN A 104 8.85 3.04 8.28
CA GLN A 104 9.75 3.48 7.23
C GLN A 104 9.08 3.37 5.86
N LEU A 105 8.62 4.51 5.34
CA LEU A 105 7.94 4.57 4.03
C LEU A 105 8.77 4.03 2.88
N LYS A 106 10.10 4.20 2.95
CA LYS A 106 11.03 3.67 1.94
C LYS A 106 10.96 2.15 1.84
N ILE A 107 11.07 1.46 2.98
CA ILE A 107 10.98 -0.01 3.04
C ILE A 107 9.59 -0.47 2.55
N LEU A 108 8.53 0.22 2.96
CA LEU A 108 7.17 -0.10 2.52
C LEU A 108 7.00 0.03 0.99
N ALA A 109 7.57 1.08 0.40
CA ALA A 109 7.53 1.29 -1.05
C ALA A 109 8.34 0.24 -1.83
N GLU A 110 9.50 -0.15 -1.30
CA GLU A 110 10.35 -1.21 -1.87
C GLU A 110 9.61 -2.55 -1.86
N GLU A 111 9.05 -2.97 -0.73
CA GLU A 111 8.27 -4.21 -0.62
C GLU A 111 7.04 -4.22 -1.55
N MET A 112 6.32 -3.09 -1.66
CA MET A 112 5.21 -2.93 -2.61
C MET A 112 5.67 -3.09 -4.06
N SER A 113 6.85 -2.57 -4.40
CA SER A 113 7.43 -2.71 -5.73
C SER A 113 7.76 -4.16 -6.03
N THR A 114 8.38 -4.87 -5.08
CA THR A 114 8.69 -6.30 -5.22
C THR A 114 7.44 -7.14 -5.43
N ILE A 115 6.36 -6.88 -4.67
CA ILE A 115 5.09 -7.59 -4.83
C ILE A 115 4.49 -7.32 -6.22
N ARG A 116 4.48 -6.07 -6.68
CA ARG A 116 3.96 -5.70 -8.00
C ARG A 116 4.70 -6.44 -9.11
N THR A 117 6.02 -6.41 -9.10
CA THR A 117 6.84 -7.12 -10.10
C THR A 117 6.66 -8.63 -10.01
N GLY A 118 6.52 -9.19 -8.81
CA GLY A 118 6.21 -10.63 -8.64
C GLY A 118 4.86 -11.00 -9.25
N LEU A 119 3.84 -10.17 -9.04
CA LEU A 119 2.50 -10.38 -9.60
C LEU A 119 2.50 -10.29 -11.13
N GLU A 120 3.21 -9.31 -11.71
CA GLU A 120 3.36 -9.17 -13.17
C GLU A 120 3.93 -10.45 -13.81
N LYS A 121 4.95 -11.06 -13.19
CA LYS A 121 5.53 -12.33 -13.65
C LYS A 121 4.54 -13.49 -13.58
N VAL A 122 3.81 -13.63 -12.47
CA VAL A 122 2.79 -14.68 -12.32
C VAL A 122 1.69 -14.54 -13.37
N VAL A 123 1.28 -13.30 -13.68
CA VAL A 123 0.30 -13.03 -14.74
C VAL A 123 0.84 -13.42 -16.11
N GLU A 124 2.11 -13.12 -16.40
CA GLU A 124 2.77 -13.51 -17.64
C GLU A 124 2.87 -15.04 -17.80
N GLU A 125 3.33 -15.74 -16.76
CA GLU A 125 3.40 -17.21 -16.75
C GLU A 125 2.03 -17.85 -16.97
N ASN A 126 0.98 -17.35 -16.31
CA ASN A 126 -0.39 -17.83 -16.48
C ASN A 126 -0.87 -17.64 -17.94
N ASN A 127 -0.56 -16.51 -18.56
CA ASN A 127 -0.88 -16.26 -19.96
C ASN A 127 -0.15 -17.23 -20.90
N CYS A 128 1.11 -17.57 -20.62
CA CYS A 128 1.86 -18.58 -21.36
C CYS A 128 1.23 -19.97 -21.24
N VAL A 129 0.82 -20.38 -20.04
CA VAL A 129 0.13 -21.66 -19.81
C VAL A 129 -1.18 -21.73 -20.59
N LYS A 130 -1.99 -20.66 -20.57
CA LYS A 130 -3.25 -20.59 -21.35
C LYS A 130 -3.02 -20.72 -22.86
N LYS A 131 -1.96 -20.09 -23.39
CA LYS A 131 -1.58 -20.23 -24.80
C LYS A 131 -1.18 -21.67 -25.13
N MET A 132 -0.40 -22.31 -24.26
CA MET A 132 0.03 -23.69 -24.45
C MET A 132 -1.14 -24.67 -24.42
N ASP A 133 -2.08 -24.50 -23.48
CA ASP A 133 -3.32 -25.28 -23.40
C ASP A 133 -4.17 -25.12 -24.68
N MET A 134 -4.28 -23.90 -25.22
CA MET A 134 -4.98 -23.66 -26.49
C MET A 134 -4.31 -24.39 -27.66
N CYS A 135 -2.97 -24.33 -27.76
CA CYS A 135 -2.22 -25.06 -28.79
C CYS A 135 -2.41 -26.57 -28.68
N LEU A 136 -2.38 -27.11 -27.45
CA LEU A 136 -2.58 -28.53 -27.21
C LEU A 136 -4.00 -28.97 -27.63
N LYS A 137 -5.03 -28.19 -27.28
CA LYS A 137 -6.41 -28.43 -27.72
C LYS A 137 -6.55 -28.42 -29.23
N ASN A 138 -5.89 -27.47 -29.92
CA ASN A 138 -5.91 -27.40 -31.38
C ASN A 138 -5.19 -28.58 -32.03
N PHE A 139 -4.04 -29.00 -31.48
CA PHE A 139 -3.30 -30.17 -31.93
C PHE A 139 -4.13 -31.45 -31.79
N VAL A 140 -4.76 -31.68 -30.63
CA VAL A 140 -5.62 -32.86 -30.38
C VAL A 140 -6.80 -32.89 -31.35
N ARG A 141 -7.46 -31.74 -31.62
CA ARG A 141 -8.54 -31.65 -32.62
C ARG A 141 -8.04 -32.01 -34.02
N TYR A 142 -6.86 -31.51 -34.41
CA TYR A 142 -6.25 -31.82 -35.69
C TYR A 142 -5.95 -33.31 -35.82
N ALA A 143 -5.29 -33.91 -34.83
CA ALA A 143 -4.98 -35.34 -34.81
C ALA A 143 -6.24 -36.22 -34.92
N HIS A 144 -7.31 -35.86 -34.20
CA HIS A 144 -8.58 -36.57 -34.28
C HIS A 144 -9.24 -36.44 -35.66
N LYS A 145 -9.15 -35.26 -36.30
CA LYS A 145 -9.65 -35.05 -37.68
C LYS A 145 -8.88 -35.92 -38.68
N VAL A 146 -7.55 -35.96 -38.58
CA VAL A 146 -6.71 -36.80 -39.45
C VAL A 146 -7.06 -38.28 -39.26
N ASN A 147 -7.19 -38.75 -38.01
CA ASN A 147 -7.54 -40.14 -37.72
C ASN A 147 -8.94 -40.54 -38.25
N LYS A 148 -9.88 -39.58 -38.33
CA LYS A 148 -11.22 -39.84 -38.89
C LYS A 148 -11.26 -39.80 -40.42
N SER A 149 -10.42 -38.96 -41.04
CA SER A 149 -10.31 -38.84 -42.51
C SER A 149 -9.45 -39.94 -43.13
N HIS A 150 -8.37 -40.36 -42.47
CA HIS A 150 -7.62 -41.55 -42.83
C HIS A 150 -8.21 -42.74 -42.06
N LYS A 151 -9.25 -43.38 -42.61
CA LYS A 151 -9.55 -44.77 -42.26
C LYS A 151 -8.33 -45.60 -42.69
N TRP A 152 -7.33 -45.73 -41.82
CA TRP A 152 -6.30 -46.74 -41.97
C TRP A 152 -7.00 -48.09 -41.89
N ASN A 153 -7.37 -48.62 -43.05
CA ASN A 153 -7.76 -50.01 -43.16
C ASN A 153 -6.44 -50.77 -43.17
N LEU A 154 -5.95 -51.11 -41.99
CA LEU A 154 -4.71 -51.88 -41.82
C LEU A 154 -4.71 -53.13 -42.74
N SER A 155 -5.89 -53.74 -42.95
CA SER A 155 -6.07 -54.85 -43.89
C SER A 155 -5.87 -54.49 -45.37
N LYS A 156 -6.26 -53.29 -45.83
CA LYS A 156 -6.11 -52.90 -47.25
C LYS A 156 -4.73 -52.31 -47.56
N ASP A 157 -4.11 -51.63 -46.60
CA ASP A 157 -2.80 -51.01 -46.80
C ASP A 157 -1.65 -52.04 -46.70
N LEU A 158 -1.87 -53.19 -46.04
CA LEU A 158 -0.96 -54.34 -46.07
C LEU A 158 -1.03 -55.12 -47.40
N GLU A 159 -2.21 -55.20 -48.04
CA GLU A 159 -2.34 -55.82 -49.37
C GLU A 159 -1.63 -55.02 -50.46
N PHE A 160 -1.62 -53.69 -50.37
CA PHE A 160 -1.02 -52.82 -51.40
C PHE A 160 0.51 -52.76 -51.40
N LYS A 161 1.18 -53.27 -50.35
CA LYS A 161 2.65 -53.23 -50.23
C LYS A 161 3.36 -54.53 -50.61
N GLY A 162 2.66 -55.56 -51.06
CA GLY A 162 3.29 -56.78 -51.59
C GLY A 162 4.21 -57.51 -50.58
N ILE A 163 4.06 -57.24 -49.28
CA ILE A 163 4.77 -58.00 -48.24
C ILE A 163 3.86 -59.18 -47.90
N GLY A 164 4.07 -60.29 -48.60
CA GLY A 164 3.46 -61.56 -48.28
C GLY A 164 3.89 -62.02 -46.89
N ILE A 165 3.01 -61.84 -45.91
CA ILE A 165 3.10 -62.55 -44.63
C ILE A 165 1.98 -63.60 -44.65
N ALA A 166 2.35 -64.84 -44.94
CA ALA A 166 1.49 -65.98 -44.78
C ALA A 166 1.16 -66.16 -43.30
N MET A 167 -0.08 -65.87 -42.90
CA MET A 167 -0.63 -66.37 -41.64
C MET A 167 -1.09 -67.81 -41.88
N THR A 168 -0.26 -68.77 -41.49
CA THR A 168 -0.64 -70.17 -41.36
C THR A 168 -1.74 -70.29 -40.30
N ARG A 169 -2.94 -70.67 -40.74
CA ARG A 169 -4.05 -71.03 -39.86
C ARG A 169 -3.78 -72.43 -39.33
N SER A 170 -3.38 -72.56 -38.07
CA SER A 170 -3.40 -73.84 -37.34
C SER A 170 -4.62 -73.85 -36.42
N LEU A 171 -5.28 -75.00 -36.39
CA LEU A 171 -6.45 -75.35 -35.58
C LEU A 171 -6.29 -75.01 -34.09
#